data_AF-A0A7X7ATE2-F1
#
_entry.id   AF-A0A7X7ATE2-F1
#
_cell.length_a   1.000
_cell.length_b   1.000
_cell.length_c   1.000
_cell.angle_alpha   90.00
_cell.angle_beta   90.00
_cell.angle_gamma   90.00
#
_symmetry.space_group_name_H-M   'P 1'
#
loop_
_entity.id
_entity.type
_entity.pdbx_description
1 polymer ?
#
loop_
_entity_poly.entity_id
_entity_poly.type
_entity_poly.pdbx_seq_one_letter_code
_entity_poly.pdbx_strand_id
1 'polypeptide(L)'
;DGIGSIIVLIFFASLFINIYEASNIGVVLTAFASNIISSLTFTGIWLILIVLLIITVVNLVCPNSVLKWSILSATVVPLFMNASISPEFSQIVFNASDSITNGITPLFLFFVIYLAFMEKYNKNDTVTLFGSVKYMMPYSIVIFSIFVVVIVAWYLIGIPIGIGSFPGVIYGS
;
A
#
# COMPACT_ATOMS: atom_id res chain seq x y z
N ASP A 1 -2.66 12.50 -34.51
CA ASP A 1 -3.24 12.58 -33.15
C ASP A 1 -3.16 11.24 -32.42
N GLY A 2 -2.08 11.02 -31.65
CA GLY A 2 -1.82 9.76 -30.91
C GLY A 2 -2.71 9.51 -29.69
N ILE A 3 -3.83 10.23 -29.56
CA ILE A 3 -4.75 10.14 -28.41
C ILE A 3 -5.67 8.90 -28.55
N GLY A 4 -5.92 8.44 -29.79
CA GLY A 4 -6.77 7.26 -30.03
C GLY A 4 -6.21 5.97 -29.43
N SER A 5 -4.91 5.71 -29.59
CA SER A 5 -4.23 4.53 -29.01
C SER A 5 -4.31 4.53 -27.47
N ILE A 6 -4.11 5.70 -26.87
CA ILE A 6 -4.19 5.92 -25.42
C ILE A 6 -5.60 5.64 -24.88
N ILE A 7 -6.65 6.14 -25.54
CA ILE A 7 -8.04 5.90 -25.11
C ILE A 7 -8.36 4.40 -25.18
N VAL A 8 -7.91 3.72 -26.23
CA VAL A 8 -8.12 2.26 -26.39
C VAL A 8 -7.40 1.49 -25.28
N LEU A 9 -6.16 1.86 -24.94
CA LEU A 9 -5.40 1.24 -23.86
C LEU A 9 -6.10 1.42 -22.50
N ILE A 10 -6.52 2.65 -22.18
CA ILE A 10 -7.23 2.95 -20.93
C ILE A 10 -8.55 2.16 -20.84
N PHE A 11 -9.28 2.06 -21.95
CA PHE A 11 -10.53 1.31 -22.02
C PHE A 11 -10.30 -0.18 -21.68
N PHE A 12 -9.38 -0.85 -22.37
CA PHE A 12 -9.10 -2.26 -22.10
C PHE A 12 -8.53 -2.50 -20.70
N ALA A 13 -7.68 -1.61 -20.20
CA ALA A 13 -7.15 -1.72 -18.85
C ALA A 13 -8.24 -1.54 -17.79
N SER A 14 -9.18 -0.61 -17.98
CA SER A 14 -10.32 -0.42 -17.07
C SER A 14 -11.24 -1.65 -17.02
N LEU A 15 -11.48 -2.30 -18.17
CA LEU A 15 -12.23 -3.56 -18.22
C LEU A 15 -11.49 -4.68 -17.49
N PHE A 16 -10.18 -4.79 -17.71
CA PHE A 16 -9.36 -5.78 -17.00
C PHE A 16 -9.40 -5.57 -15.48
N ILE A 17 -9.24 -4.33 -15.01
CA ILE A 17 -9.33 -4.00 -13.58
C ILE A 17 -10.72 -4.37 -13.03
N ASN A 18 -11.79 -4.06 -13.76
CA ASN A 18 -13.16 -4.40 -13.32
C ASN A 18 -13.37 -5.91 -13.19
N ILE A 19 -12.91 -6.70 -14.17
CA ILE A 19 -12.96 -8.17 -14.12
C ILE A 19 -12.09 -8.71 -12.98
N TYR A 20 -10.92 -8.12 -12.76
CA TYR A 20 -10.02 -8.48 -11.67
C TYR A 20 -10.67 -8.24 -10.30
N GLU A 21 -11.29 -7.09 -10.09
CA GLU A 21 -12.03 -6.80 -8.86
C GLU A 21 -13.21 -7.76 -8.68
N ALA A 22 -13.97 -8.05 -9.74
CA ALA A 22 -15.07 -9.01 -9.71
C ALA A 22 -14.62 -10.44 -9.37
N SER A 23 -13.40 -10.82 -9.72
CA SER A 23 -12.84 -12.14 -9.41
C SER A 23 -12.52 -12.38 -7.94
N ASN A 24 -12.52 -11.32 -7.11
CA ASN A 24 -12.18 -11.37 -5.68
C ASN A 24 -10.78 -11.94 -5.36
N ILE A 25 -9.86 -12.04 -6.34
CA ILE A 25 -8.49 -12.53 -6.10
C ILE A 25 -7.77 -11.66 -5.07
N GLY A 26 -7.93 -10.33 -5.16
CA GLY A 26 -7.37 -9.39 -4.19
C GLY A 26 -7.91 -9.60 -2.77
N VAL A 27 -9.19 -9.95 -2.62
CA VAL A 27 -9.82 -10.27 -1.32
C VAL A 27 -9.18 -11.52 -0.72
N VAL A 28 -9.08 -12.59 -1.50
CA VAL A 28 -8.52 -13.87 -1.04
C VAL A 28 -7.06 -13.71 -0.61
N LEU A 29 -6.25 -12.99 -1.39
CA LEU A 29 -4.85 -12.77 -1.03
C LEU A 29 -4.71 -11.87 0.21
N THR A 30 -5.54 -10.84 0.33
CA THR A 30 -5.55 -9.97 1.52
C THR A 30 -5.96 -10.76 2.76
N ALA A 31 -6.97 -11.64 2.65
CA ALA A 31 -7.37 -12.53 3.74
C ALA A 31 -6.24 -13.50 4.13
N PHE A 32 -5.53 -14.05 3.15
CA PHE A 32 -4.35 -14.89 3.40
C PHE A 32 -3.24 -14.11 4.12
N ALA A 33 -2.94 -12.88 3.69
CA ALA A 33 -2.00 -12.02 4.38
C ALA A 33 -2.46 -11.66 5.80
N SER A 34 -3.76 -11.47 6.01
CA SER A 34 -4.36 -11.29 7.34
C SER A 34 -4.07 -12.48 8.25
N ASN A 35 -4.20 -13.71 7.74
CA ASN A 35 -3.85 -14.92 8.50
C ASN A 35 -2.35 -15.01 8.83
N ILE A 36 -1.48 -14.53 7.93
CA ILE A 36 -0.04 -14.42 8.23
C ILE A 36 0.18 -13.43 9.36
N ILE A 37 -0.44 -12.25 9.28
CA ILE A 37 -0.30 -11.20 10.29
C ILE A 37 -0.81 -11.68 11.65
N SER A 38 -1.95 -12.37 11.72
CA SER A 38 -2.52 -12.87 12.98
C SER A 38 -1.63 -13.91 13.68
N SER A 39 -0.78 -14.61 12.92
CA SER A 39 0.17 -15.59 13.48
C SER A 39 1.45 -14.96 14.05
N LEU A 40 1.65 -13.65 13.87
CA LEU A 40 2.83 -12.95 14.36
C LEU A 40 2.75 -12.77 15.89
N THR A 41 3.82 -13.19 16.57
CA THR A 41 3.98 -13.05 18.02
C THR A 41 4.94 -11.91 18.42
N PHE A 42 5.39 -11.12 17.44
CA PHE A 42 6.32 -10.01 17.67
C PHE A 42 5.64 -8.82 18.34
N THR A 43 6.42 -8.00 19.06
CA THR A 43 5.95 -6.80 19.74
C THR A 43 6.80 -5.57 19.39
N GLY A 44 6.25 -4.38 19.63
CA GLY A 44 6.94 -3.11 19.43
C GLY A 44 7.33 -2.83 17.97
N ILE A 45 8.59 -2.44 17.76
CA ILE A 45 9.07 -1.94 16.47
C ILE A 45 9.11 -3.00 15.38
N TRP A 46 9.42 -4.25 15.74
CA TRP A 46 9.49 -5.36 14.79
C TRP A 46 8.12 -5.68 14.20
N LEU A 47 7.07 -5.57 15.03
CA LEU A 47 5.69 -5.75 14.58
C LEU A 47 5.31 -4.71 13.52
N ILE A 48 5.62 -3.43 13.79
CA ILE A 48 5.34 -2.32 12.88
C ILE A 48 6.03 -2.54 11.53
N LEU A 49 7.32 -2.90 11.53
CA LEU A 49 8.09 -3.11 10.31
C LEU A 49 7.58 -4.29 9.47
N ILE A 50 7.25 -5.42 10.12
CA ILE A 50 6.75 -6.61 9.44
C ILE A 50 5.38 -6.33 8.83
N VAL A 51 4.47 -5.71 9.60
CA VAL A 51 3.14 -5.35 9.10
C VAL A 51 3.22 -4.35 7.96
N LEU A 52 4.09 -3.34 8.06
CA LEU A 52 4.35 -2.39 6.98
C LEU A 52 4.78 -3.12 5.70
N LEU A 53 5.77 -4.01 5.80
CA LEU A 53 6.26 -4.78 4.67
C LEU A 53 5.18 -5.68 4.05
N ILE A 54 4.40 -6.40 4.87
CA ILE A 54 3.32 -7.27 4.38
C ILE A 54 2.28 -6.44 3.62
N ILE A 55 1.83 -5.32 4.18
CA ILE A 55 0.82 -4.46 3.54
C ILE A 55 1.35 -3.90 2.21
N THR A 56 2.62 -3.48 2.17
CA THR A 56 3.27 -3.00 0.95
C THR A 56 3.31 -4.06 -0.15
N VAL A 57 3.56 -5.33 0.20
CA VAL A 57 3.52 -6.46 -0.76
C VAL A 57 2.10 -6.76 -1.21
N VAL A 58 1.12 -6.79 -0.28
CA VAL A 58 -0.30 -7.01 -0.62
C VAL A 58 -0.81 -5.92 -1.57
N ASN A 59 -0.34 -4.68 -1.43
CA ASN A 59 -0.75 -3.57 -2.30
C ASN A 59 -0.37 -3.76 -3.77
N LEU A 60 0.66 -4.56 -4.09
CA LEU A 60 1.01 -4.88 -5.48
C LEU A 60 -0.10 -5.65 -6.21
N VAL A 61 -0.94 -6.35 -5.46
CA VAL A 61 -1.97 -7.25 -5.98
C VAL A 61 -3.37 -6.68 -5.69
N CYS A 62 -3.56 -6.07 -4.53
CA CYS A 62 -4.81 -5.42 -4.13
C CYS A 62 -4.56 -3.92 -3.94
N PRO A 63 -4.68 -3.09 -4.99
CA PRO A 63 -4.49 -1.64 -4.87
C PRO A 63 -5.68 -0.89 -4.26
N ASN A 64 -6.81 -1.58 -4.01
CA ASN A 64 -7.99 -0.96 -3.44
C ASN A 64 -7.82 -0.80 -1.91
N SER A 65 -7.50 0.41 -1.47
CA SER A 65 -7.20 0.73 -0.07
C SER A 65 -8.38 0.46 0.87
N VAL A 66 -9.62 0.77 0.45
CA VAL A 66 -10.82 0.59 1.28
C VAL A 66 -11.11 -0.89 1.51
N LEU A 67 -11.08 -1.69 0.44
CA LEU A 67 -11.29 -3.13 0.50
C LEU A 67 -10.21 -3.78 1.37
N LYS A 68 -8.95 -3.41 1.15
CA LYS A 68 -7.83 -3.96 1.90
C LYS A 68 -7.89 -3.62 3.39
N TRP A 69 -8.17 -2.36 3.73
CA TRP A 69 -8.30 -1.95 5.13
C TRP A 69 -9.49 -2.64 5.81
N SER A 70 -10.62 -2.81 5.11
CA SER A 70 -11.78 -3.49 5.67
C SER A 70 -11.49 -4.94 6.10
N ILE A 71 -10.55 -5.61 5.44
CA ILE A 71 -10.15 -6.98 5.77
C ILE A 71 -9.06 -6.95 6.84
N LEU A 72 -8.03 -6.12 6.65
CA LEU A 72 -6.86 -6.10 7.52
C LEU A 72 -7.13 -5.46 8.88
N SER A 73 -8.03 -4.49 8.99
CA SER A 73 -8.30 -3.77 10.25
C SER A 73 -8.74 -4.74 11.36
N ALA A 74 -9.54 -5.75 11.02
CA ALA A 74 -10.02 -6.76 11.97
C ALA A 74 -8.89 -7.59 12.60
N THR A 75 -7.73 -7.68 11.95
CA THR A 75 -6.56 -8.42 12.45
C THR A 75 -5.45 -7.50 12.95
N VAL A 76 -5.10 -6.48 12.17
CA VAL A 76 -4.00 -5.56 12.47
C VAL A 76 -4.28 -4.73 13.72
N VAL A 77 -5.52 -4.22 13.89
CA VAL A 77 -5.84 -3.35 15.04
C VAL A 77 -5.75 -4.13 16.36
N PRO A 78 -6.39 -5.30 16.54
CA PRO A 78 -6.23 -6.07 17.78
C PRO A 78 -4.79 -6.49 18.05
N LEU A 79 -4.04 -6.86 16.99
CA LEU A 79 -2.64 -7.27 17.10
C LEU A 79 -1.74 -6.12 17.60
N PHE A 80 -1.96 -4.90 17.10
CA PHE A 80 -1.26 -3.71 17.55
C PHE A 80 -1.65 -3.34 18.99
N MET A 81 -2.94 -3.40 19.33
CA MET A 81 -3.42 -3.14 20.69
C MET A 81 -2.80 -4.11 21.71
N ASN A 82 -2.70 -5.40 21.37
CA ASN A 82 -2.04 -6.41 22.21
C ASN A 82 -0.54 -6.11 22.40
N ALA A 83 0.10 -5.45 21.42
CA ALA A 83 1.47 -4.99 21.51
C ALA A 83 1.63 -3.59 22.13
N SER A 84 0.58 -3.06 22.79
CA SER A 84 0.55 -1.72 23.40
C SER A 84 0.71 -0.57 22.40
N ILE A 85 0.26 -0.77 21.16
CA ILE A 85 0.24 0.24 20.10
C ILE A 85 -1.21 0.66 19.83
N SER A 86 -1.45 1.95 19.64
CA SER A 86 -2.80 2.49 19.48
C SER A 86 -3.46 2.12 18.14
N PRO A 87 -4.81 1.99 18.09
CA PRO A 87 -5.55 1.79 16.84
C PRO A 87 -5.29 2.89 15.80
N GLU A 88 -5.15 4.14 16.24
CA GLU A 88 -4.89 5.30 15.39
C GLU A 88 -3.52 5.18 14.71
N PHE A 89 -2.50 4.75 15.45
CA PHE A 89 -1.19 4.50 14.86
C PHE A 89 -1.21 3.34 13.88
N SER A 90 -1.98 2.29 14.16
CA SER A 90 -2.18 1.15 13.24
C SER A 90 -2.71 1.62 11.89
N GLN A 91 -3.66 2.56 11.89
CA GLN A 91 -4.21 3.16 10.67
C GLN A 91 -3.17 4.00 9.93
N ILE A 92 -2.31 4.74 10.64
CA ILE A 92 -1.21 5.49 10.01
C ILE A 92 -0.23 4.55 9.33
N VAL A 93 0.19 3.49 10.04
CA VAL A 93 1.07 2.46 9.47
C VAL A 93 0.44 1.87 8.22
N PHE A 94 -0.85 1.55 8.25
CA PHE A 94 -1.56 1.06 7.07
C PHE A 94 -1.51 2.07 5.89
N ASN A 95 -1.90 3.33 6.12
CA ASN A 95 -1.95 4.34 5.05
C ASN A 95 -0.57 4.60 4.45
N ALA A 96 0.46 4.67 5.28
CA ALA A 96 1.84 4.79 4.82
C ALA A 96 2.21 3.59 3.94
N SER A 97 1.96 2.37 4.42
CA SER A 97 2.29 1.12 3.71
C SER A 97 1.58 0.98 2.37
N ASP A 98 0.31 1.39 2.32
CA ASP A 98 -0.55 1.36 1.14
C ASP A 98 -0.02 2.28 0.02
N SER A 99 0.56 3.42 0.38
CA SER A 99 1.03 4.41 -0.59
C SER A 99 2.33 4.02 -1.32
N ILE A 100 3.18 3.20 -0.70
CA ILE A 100 4.57 2.96 -1.13
C ILE A 100 4.66 2.34 -2.52
N THR A 101 3.74 1.44 -2.87
CA THR A 101 3.80 0.66 -4.12
C THR A 101 2.79 1.07 -5.19
N ASN A 102 1.98 2.11 -4.94
CA ASN A 102 0.98 2.59 -5.91
C ASN A 102 1.58 2.98 -7.27
N GLY A 103 2.82 3.48 -7.28
CA GLY A 103 3.52 3.85 -8.50
C GLY A 103 4.06 2.67 -9.33
N ILE A 104 4.15 1.47 -8.76
CA ILE A 104 4.65 0.27 -9.43
C ILE A 104 3.57 -0.78 -9.70
N THR A 105 2.37 -0.62 -9.15
CA THR A 105 1.27 -1.57 -9.31
C THR A 105 0.55 -1.37 -10.66
N PRO A 106 0.63 -2.33 -11.60
CA PRO A 106 -0.03 -2.22 -12.90
C PRO A 106 -1.56 -2.34 -12.84
N LEU A 107 -2.07 -2.90 -11.74
CA LEU A 107 -3.50 -3.01 -11.44
C LEU A 107 -4.11 -1.68 -10.98
N PHE A 108 -3.30 -0.66 -10.76
CA PHE A 108 -3.77 0.65 -10.31
C PHE A 108 -4.17 1.51 -11.50
N LEU A 109 -5.38 2.08 -11.47
CA LEU A 109 -5.91 2.86 -12.60
C LEU A 109 -4.98 4.01 -13.02
N PHE A 110 -4.39 4.71 -12.06
CA PHE A 110 -3.46 5.81 -12.33
C PHE A 110 -2.16 5.35 -13.00
N PHE A 111 -1.75 4.09 -12.80
CA PHE A 111 -0.60 3.53 -13.50
C PHE A 111 -0.84 3.42 -15.01
N VAL A 112 -2.07 3.09 -15.42
CA VAL A 112 -2.47 3.05 -16.83
C VAL A 112 -2.40 4.44 -17.45
N ILE A 113 -2.89 5.46 -16.73
CA ILE A 113 -2.82 6.85 -17.15
C ILE A 113 -1.36 7.30 -17.28
N TYR A 114 -0.51 6.90 -16.33
CA TYR A 114 0.94 7.15 -16.39
C TYR A 114 1.58 6.52 -17.64
N LEU A 115 1.26 5.26 -17.95
CA LEU A 115 1.74 4.59 -19.17
C LEU A 115 1.32 5.33 -20.44
N ALA A 116 0.07 5.77 -20.51
CA ALA A 116 -0.44 6.55 -21.63
C ALA A 116 0.31 7.87 -21.84
N PHE A 117 0.65 8.57 -20.76
CA PHE A 117 1.49 9.77 -20.86
C PHE A 117 2.91 9.45 -21.29
N MET A 118 3.49 8.35 -20.79
CA MET A 118 4.80 7.90 -21.24
C MET A 118 4.80 7.58 -22.73
N GLU A 119 3.79 6.86 -23.24
CA GLU A 119 3.63 6.57 -24.67
C GLU A 119 3.47 7.83 -25.51
N LYS A 120 2.76 8.84 -24.99
CA LYS A 120 2.56 10.12 -25.69
C LYS A 120 3.86 10.92 -25.86
N TYR A 121 4.71 10.96 -24.84
CA TYR A 121 5.89 11.82 -24.81
C TYR A 121 7.18 11.11 -25.23
N ASN A 122 7.23 9.78 -25.15
CA ASN A 122 8.41 9.01 -25.52
C ASN A 122 8.38 8.69 -27.03
N LYS A 123 9.17 9.42 -27.82
CA LYS A 123 9.19 9.31 -29.29
C LYS A 123 10.20 8.29 -29.84
N ASN A 124 11.12 7.81 -29.02
CA ASN A 124 12.28 7.03 -29.48
C ASN A 124 12.32 5.59 -28.95
N ASP A 125 11.72 5.31 -27.79
CA ASP A 125 11.70 3.97 -27.19
C ASP A 125 10.28 3.39 -27.12
N THR A 126 10.17 2.07 -27.29
CA THR A 126 8.92 1.35 -27.01
C THR A 126 8.63 1.39 -25.52
N VAL A 127 7.59 2.12 -25.14
CA VAL A 127 7.12 2.18 -23.74
C VAL A 127 6.56 0.81 -23.37
N THR A 128 7.33 0.06 -22.58
CA THR A 128 6.90 -1.22 -22.04
C THR A 128 6.40 -1.04 -20.61
N LEU A 129 5.44 -1.89 -20.23
CA LEU A 129 4.94 -1.95 -18.85
C LEU A 129 6.08 -2.21 -17.86
N PHE A 130 6.94 -3.18 -18.15
CA PHE A 130 8.10 -3.51 -17.32
C PHE A 130 9.16 -2.41 -17.28
N GLY A 131 9.41 -1.70 -18.39
CA GLY A 131 10.30 -0.55 -18.42
C GLY A 131 9.80 0.55 -17.48
N SER A 132 8.51 0.84 -17.54
CA SER A 132 7.87 1.89 -16.73
C SER A 132 7.83 1.54 -15.23
N VAL A 133 7.58 0.27 -14.88
CA VAL A 133 7.73 -0.24 -13.51
C VAL A 133 9.17 -0.12 -13.03
N LYS A 134 10.15 -0.50 -13.87
CA LYS A 134 11.59 -0.42 -13.54
C LYS A 134 12.03 1.01 -13.26
N TYR A 135 11.49 1.99 -14.00
CA TYR A 135 11.75 3.41 -13.75
C TYR A 135 11.19 3.88 -12.39
N MET A 136 10.03 3.36 -11.97
CA MET A 136 9.39 3.73 -10.69
C MET A 136 9.91 2.95 -9.49
N MET A 137 10.53 1.80 -9.70
CA MET A 137 11.06 0.92 -8.65
C MET A 137 12.04 1.61 -7.67
N PRO A 138 13.06 2.38 -8.10
CA PRO A 138 13.95 3.07 -7.16
C PRO A 138 13.21 4.08 -6.29
N TYR A 139 12.18 4.76 -6.83
CA TYR A 139 11.38 5.72 -6.06
C TYR A 139 10.57 5.01 -4.97
N SER A 140 9.97 3.86 -5.28
CA SER A 140 9.23 3.06 -4.29
C SER A 140 10.14 2.62 -3.13
N ILE A 141 11.39 2.21 -3.42
CA ILE A 141 12.38 1.84 -2.40
C ILE A 141 12.75 3.02 -1.51
N VAL A 142 13.02 4.19 -2.11
CA VAL A 142 13.35 5.40 -1.34
C VAL A 142 12.18 5.82 -0.45
N ILE A 143 10.95 5.82 -0.98
CA ILE A 143 9.74 6.15 -0.23
C ILE A 143 9.51 5.13 0.91
N PHE A 144 9.72 3.84 0.66
CA PHE A 144 9.67 2.80 1.69
C PHE A 144 10.65 3.11 2.83
N SER A 145 11.91 3.40 2.50
CA SER A 145 12.93 3.74 3.50
C SER A 145 12.56 4.99 4.29
N ILE A 146 12.04 6.03 3.63
CA ILE A 146 11.58 7.26 4.31
C ILE A 146 10.44 6.95 5.28
N PHE A 147 9.42 6.20 4.85
CA PHE A 147 8.30 5.85 5.72
C PHE A 147 8.72 4.99 6.91
N VAL A 148 9.63 4.03 6.69
CA VAL A 148 10.23 3.26 7.78
C VAL A 148 10.87 4.17 8.81
N VAL A 149 11.72 5.11 8.37
CA VAL A 149 12.39 6.06 9.28
C VAL A 149 11.38 6.95 10.00
N VAL A 150 10.41 7.52 9.27
CA VAL A 150 9.40 8.42 9.83
C VAL A 150 8.53 7.70 10.87
N ILE A 151 8.02 6.51 10.56
CA ILE A 151 7.16 5.74 11.46
C ILE A 151 7.92 5.30 12.71
N VAL A 152 9.15 4.82 12.53
CA VAL A 152 10.02 4.40 13.64
C VAL A 152 10.37 5.58 14.53
N ALA A 153 10.79 6.70 13.95
CA ALA A 153 11.10 7.91 14.71
C ALA A 153 9.87 8.44 15.44
N TRP A 154 8.70 8.46 14.80
CA TRP A 154 7.46 8.90 15.41
C TRP A 154 7.06 8.00 16.59
N TYR A 155 7.15 6.68 16.42
CA TYR A 155 6.89 5.73 17.50
C TYR A 155 7.81 5.95 18.71
N LEU A 156 9.09 6.26 18.48
CA LEU A 156 10.07 6.50 19.55
C LEU A 156 9.91 7.86 20.24
N ILE A 157 9.61 8.92 19.47
CA ILE A 157 9.43 10.28 20.01
C ILE A 157 8.07 10.39 20.73
N GLY A 158 7.08 9.58 20.36
CA GLY A 158 5.78 9.55 21.00
C GLY A 158 4.95 10.81 20.73
N ILE A 159 5.18 11.50 19.60
CA ILE A 159 4.44 12.71 19.23
C ILE A 159 2.95 12.36 19.11
N PRO A 160 2.03 13.15 19.71
CA PRO A 160 0.60 12.92 19.57
C PRO A 160 0.20 12.90 18.10
N ILE A 161 -0.52 11.85 17.72
CA ILE A 161 -1.03 11.59 16.38
C ILE A 161 -2.23 12.48 16.08
N GLY A 162 -2.98 12.83 17.12
CA GLY A 162 -4.15 13.68 17.09
C GLY A 162 -4.48 14.18 18.49
N ILE A 163 -5.63 14.86 18.63
CA ILE A 163 -6.08 15.37 19.92
C ILE A 163 -6.35 14.18 20.85
N GLY A 164 -5.48 13.97 21.84
CA GLY A 164 -5.60 12.89 22.82
C GLY A 164 -5.16 11.50 22.34
N SER A 165 -4.60 11.35 21.13
CA SER A 165 -4.10 10.07 20.64
C SER A 165 -2.58 10.04 20.53
N PHE A 166 -1.95 9.01 21.11
CA PHE A 166 -0.51 8.81 21.10
C PHE A 166 -0.15 7.49 20.39
N PRO A 167 1.10 7.33 19.90
CA PRO A 167 1.54 6.08 19.26
C PRO A 167 1.51 4.86 20.19
N GLY A 168 1.80 5.07 21.48
CA GLY A 168 1.68 4.05 22.52
C GLY A 168 0.32 4.11 23.22
N VAL A 169 -0.15 2.96 23.70
CA VAL A 169 -1.34 2.88 24.55
C VAL A 169 -0.97 3.31 25.96
N ILE A 170 -1.47 4.47 26.41
CA ILE A 170 -1.41 4.86 27.82
C ILE A 170 -2.64 4.27 28.50
N TYR A 171 -2.47 3.21 29.30
CA TYR A 171 -3.54 2.74 30.17
C TYR A 171 -3.73 3.74 31.31
N GLY A 172 -4.87 4.45 31.31
CA GLY A 172 -5.34 5.22 32.48
C GLY A 172 -5.07 6.73 32.45
N SER A 173 -5.69 7.45 31.51
CA SER A 173 -6.11 8.85 31.71
C SER A 173 -7.63 8.92 31.74
#